data_AF-A0A3B0RFJ9-F1
#
_entry.id   AF-A0A3B0RFJ9-F1
#
_cell.length_a   1.000
_cell.length_b   1.000
_cell.length_c   1.000
_cell.angle_alpha   90.00
_cell.angle_beta   90.00
_cell.angle_gamma   90.00
#
_symmetry.space_group_name_H-M   'P 1'
#
loop_
_entity.id
_entity.type
_entity.pdbx_description
1 polymer ?
#
loop_
_entity_poly.entity_id
_entity_poly.type
_entity_poly.pdbx_seq_one_letter_code
_entity_poly.pdbx_strand_id
1 'polypeptide(L)'
;MGKLVKKTKLNLAIAVLATPIAMVPFLGTPAYAQNMGVKSALGNASDSALDKLSEPGAFYADEAVRVLLPGPLKKATKILRFTSKAGLTKDITRSLNDAAGKAALEAKPIFRSAIDGLTLQDGVGIVTDGNTGGTNYLRRTSGEELGLKIRPLVEKALGEVGAYRQVEKLGSISSLARLGGADISREGLTDSVTKQALDGIFTYIGREEQNFRKNPLSKGKKLLDKIF
;
A
#
# COMPACT_ATOMS: atom_id res chain seq x y z
N MET A 1 -101.04 30.80 -3.55
CA MET A 1 -99.71 31.46 -3.60
C MET A 1 -98.71 30.59 -2.85
N GLY A 2 -97.84 29.91 -3.60
CA GLY A 2 -96.99 28.82 -3.10
C GLY A 2 -95.80 29.32 -2.27
N LYS A 3 -95.54 28.64 -1.15
CA LYS A 3 -94.31 28.81 -0.36
C LYS A 3 -93.26 27.80 -0.83
N LEU A 4 -92.05 28.32 -1.02
CA LEU A 4 -90.83 27.67 -1.47
C LEU A 4 -90.44 26.48 -0.58
N VAL A 5 -90.20 25.33 -1.21
CA VAL A 5 -89.36 24.26 -0.66
C VAL A 5 -88.00 24.37 -1.36
N LYS A 6 -87.01 24.98 -0.70
CA LYS A 6 -85.61 24.93 -1.16
C LYS A 6 -85.04 23.57 -0.75
N LYS A 7 -84.81 22.69 -1.72
CA LYS A 7 -84.01 21.48 -1.56
C LYS A 7 -82.55 21.88 -1.33
N THR A 8 -82.03 21.59 -0.14
CA THR A 8 -80.61 21.71 0.20
C THR A 8 -79.83 20.65 -0.58
N LYS A 9 -79.00 21.06 -1.53
CA LYS A 9 -78.00 20.16 -2.15
C LYS A 9 -76.81 20.05 -1.20
N LEU A 10 -76.62 18.86 -0.64
CA LEU A 10 -75.44 18.49 0.14
C LEU A 10 -74.30 18.22 -0.85
N ASN A 11 -73.37 19.17 -1.01
CA ASN A 11 -72.14 18.92 -1.75
C ASN A 11 -71.17 18.15 -0.85
N LEU A 12 -70.97 16.87 -1.15
CA LEU A 12 -69.96 16.02 -0.54
C LEU A 12 -68.60 16.38 -1.14
N ALA A 13 -67.81 17.20 -0.44
CA ALA A 13 -66.42 17.46 -0.79
C ALA A 13 -65.56 16.27 -0.34
N ILE A 14 -65.15 15.43 -1.30
CA ILE A 14 -64.11 14.41 -1.09
C ILE A 14 -62.77 15.14 -1.03
N ALA A 15 -62.26 15.34 0.19
CA ALA A 15 -60.89 15.78 0.41
C ALA A 15 -59.96 14.59 0.15
N VAL A 16 -59.36 14.54 -1.04
CA VAL A 16 -58.24 13.65 -1.33
C VAL A 16 -57.03 14.20 -0.57
N LEU A 17 -56.73 13.59 0.58
CA LEU A 17 -55.46 13.77 1.28
C LEU A 17 -54.36 13.14 0.42
N ALA A 18 -53.82 13.91 -0.51
CA ALA A 18 -52.54 13.61 -1.14
C ALA A 18 -51.46 13.71 -0.05
N THR A 19 -51.14 12.59 0.59
CA THR A 19 -49.92 12.49 1.39
C THR A 19 -48.76 12.62 0.41
N PRO A 20 -47.89 13.64 0.53
CA PRO A 20 -46.69 13.65 -0.27
C PRO A 20 -45.88 12.42 0.15
N ILE A 21 -45.68 11.49 -0.78
CA ILE A 21 -44.66 10.46 -0.67
C ILE A 21 -43.35 11.24 -0.55
N ALA A 22 -42.85 11.38 0.67
CA ALA A 22 -41.52 11.90 0.91
C ALA A 22 -40.57 10.91 0.24
N MET A 23 -40.12 11.26 -0.96
CA MET A 23 -39.04 10.59 -1.66
C MET A 23 -37.80 10.83 -0.80
N VAL A 24 -37.56 9.95 0.18
CA VAL A 24 -36.34 9.95 0.97
C VAL A 24 -35.23 9.72 -0.04
N PRO A 25 -34.35 10.69 -0.32
CA PRO A 25 -33.22 10.41 -1.17
C PRO A 25 -32.44 9.31 -0.46
N PHE A 26 -32.16 8.22 -1.18
CA PHE A 26 -31.21 7.20 -0.78
C PHE A 26 -29.81 7.85 -0.73
N LEU A 27 -29.60 8.69 0.27
CA LEU A 27 -28.31 9.21 0.65
C LEU A 27 -27.65 8.04 1.37
N GLY A 28 -26.86 7.25 0.62
CA GLY A 28 -25.82 6.46 1.24
C GLY A 28 -25.11 7.34 2.26
N THR A 29 -25.07 6.89 3.51
CA THR A 29 -24.58 7.71 4.62
C THR A 29 -23.20 8.29 4.25
N PRO A 30 -22.90 9.55 4.61
CA PRO A 30 -21.62 10.17 4.25
C PRO A 30 -20.41 9.32 4.68
N ALA A 31 -20.54 8.53 5.75
CA ALA A 31 -19.55 7.58 6.21
C ALA A 31 -19.26 6.44 5.20
N TYR A 32 -20.28 5.87 4.54
CA TYR A 32 -20.09 4.77 3.58
C TYR A 32 -19.42 5.24 2.28
N ALA A 33 -19.81 6.41 1.77
CA ALA A 33 -19.19 7.00 0.59
C ALA A 33 -17.74 7.45 0.86
N GLN A 34 -17.45 7.98 2.05
CA GLN A 34 -16.09 8.33 2.45
C GLN A 34 -15.19 7.09 2.64
N ASN A 35 -15.72 6.01 3.22
CA ASN A 35 -14.97 4.76 3.42
C ASN A 35 -14.55 4.09 2.10
N MET A 36 -15.44 4.03 1.11
CA MET A 36 -15.08 3.51 -0.22
C MET A 36 -14.05 4.40 -0.93
N GLY A 37 -14.14 5.73 -0.76
CA GLY A 37 -13.14 6.67 -1.27
C GLY A 37 -11.75 6.47 -0.67
N VAL A 38 -11.67 6.21 0.64
CA VAL A 38 -10.41 5.95 1.35
C VAL A 38 -9.74 4.66 0.87
N LYS A 39 -10.48 3.54 0.77
CA LYS A 39 -9.91 2.27 0.27
C LYS A 39 -9.46 2.39 -1.18
N SER A 40 -10.26 3.04 -2.03
CA SER A 40 -9.91 3.25 -3.43
C SER A 40 -8.64 4.10 -3.57
N ALA A 41 -8.55 5.22 -2.84
CA ALA A 41 -7.38 6.08 -2.83
C ALA A 41 -6.14 5.35 -2.30
N LEU A 42 -6.26 4.60 -1.20
CA LEU A 42 -5.16 3.82 -0.63
C LEU A 42 -4.72 2.69 -1.57
N GLY A 43 -5.66 2.01 -2.22
CA GLY A 43 -5.38 1.01 -3.25
C GLY A 43 -4.61 1.59 -4.43
N ASN A 44 -5.01 2.76 -4.91
CA ASN A 44 -4.31 3.44 -6.01
C ASN A 44 -2.92 3.96 -5.59
N ALA A 45 -2.78 4.44 -4.35
CA ALA A 45 -1.49 4.80 -3.78
C ALA A 45 -0.58 3.56 -3.66
N SER A 46 -1.13 2.43 -3.23
CA SER A 46 -0.43 1.15 -3.14
C SER A 46 0.06 0.66 -4.49
N ASP A 47 -0.82 0.65 -5.51
CA ASP A 47 -0.44 0.22 -6.86
C ASP A 47 0.65 1.13 -7.43
N SER A 48 0.47 2.45 -7.33
CA SER A 48 1.46 3.39 -7.85
C SER A 48 2.80 3.30 -7.10
N ALA A 49 2.81 2.97 -5.82
CA ALA A 49 4.03 2.75 -5.06
C ALA A 49 4.77 1.48 -5.53
N LEU A 50 4.03 0.38 -5.66
CA LEU A 50 4.57 -0.91 -6.10
C LEU A 50 5.03 -0.86 -7.56
N ASP A 51 4.32 -0.15 -8.44
CA ASP A 51 4.76 0.17 -9.81
C ASP A 51 6.14 0.83 -9.78
N LYS A 52 6.27 1.96 -9.06
CA LYS A 52 7.52 2.72 -8.99
C LYS A 52 8.67 1.92 -8.41
N LEU A 53 8.41 1.13 -7.37
CA LEU A 53 9.45 0.33 -6.70
C LEU A 53 9.83 -0.93 -7.48
N SER A 54 8.95 -1.43 -8.35
CA SER A 54 9.24 -2.57 -9.22
C SER A 54 10.12 -2.22 -10.42
N GLU A 55 10.28 -0.93 -10.74
CA GLU A 55 11.18 -0.48 -11.79
C GLU A 55 12.63 -0.90 -11.50
N PRO A 56 13.39 -1.37 -12.51
CA PRO A 56 14.76 -1.82 -12.32
C PRO A 56 15.64 -0.77 -11.61
N GLY A 57 16.11 -1.12 -10.42
CA GLY A 57 17.00 -0.26 -9.63
C GLY A 57 16.32 0.84 -8.80
N ALA A 58 14.98 0.92 -8.77
CA ALA A 58 14.27 1.93 -8.00
C ALA A 58 14.61 1.90 -6.50
N PHE A 59 14.58 0.72 -5.89
CA PHE A 59 15.03 0.52 -4.51
C PHE A 59 16.48 0.97 -4.29
N TYR A 60 17.39 0.67 -5.23
CA TYR A 60 18.80 1.03 -5.08
C TYR A 60 19.02 2.55 -5.21
N ALA A 61 18.25 3.23 -6.05
CA ALA A 61 18.43 4.64 -6.35
C ALA A 61 17.98 5.55 -5.18
N ASP A 62 16.92 5.20 -4.47
CA ASP A 62 16.41 6.00 -3.34
C ASP A 62 16.98 5.53 -2.00
N GLU A 63 17.78 6.37 -1.37
CA GLU A 63 18.44 6.08 -0.09
C GLU A 63 17.46 5.81 1.05
N ALA A 64 16.25 6.36 0.99
CA ALA A 64 15.24 6.18 2.02
C ALA A 64 14.66 4.76 2.05
N VAL A 65 14.78 4.01 0.95
CA VAL A 65 14.22 2.66 0.82
C VAL A 65 15.26 1.62 0.39
N ARG A 66 16.51 2.05 0.16
CA ARG A 66 17.61 1.18 -0.24
C ARG A 66 17.78 0.02 0.73
N VAL A 67 17.65 -1.19 0.20
CA VAL A 67 17.86 -2.42 0.96
C VAL A 67 19.35 -2.64 1.16
N LEU A 68 19.75 -2.82 2.40
CA LEU A 68 21.13 -3.04 2.81
C LEU A 68 21.31 -4.45 3.38
N LEU A 69 22.56 -4.90 3.42
CA LEU A 69 22.92 -6.12 4.13
C LEU A 69 22.57 -6.00 5.62
N PRO A 70 22.11 -7.10 6.25
CA PRO A 70 21.87 -7.11 7.69
C PRO A 70 23.16 -6.80 8.46
N GLY A 71 23.04 -5.96 9.48
CA GLY A 71 24.13 -5.58 10.37
C GLY A 71 24.44 -4.07 10.38
N PRO A 72 25.44 -3.65 11.17
CA PRO A 72 25.73 -2.24 11.39
C PRO A 72 26.30 -1.55 10.14
N LEU A 73 25.70 -0.39 9.80
CA LEU A 73 26.00 0.42 8.60
C LEU A 73 27.50 0.69 8.36
N LYS A 74 28.28 0.93 9.41
CA LYS A 74 29.74 1.17 9.31
C LYS A 74 30.50 0.02 8.63
N LYS A 75 29.93 -1.19 8.63
CA LYS A 75 30.54 -2.38 8.00
C LYS A 75 30.10 -2.57 6.54
N ALA A 76 28.93 -2.05 6.15
CA ALA A 76 28.45 -2.10 4.78
C ALA A 76 29.44 -1.43 3.81
N THR A 77 30.01 -0.29 4.18
CA THR A 77 31.04 0.41 3.38
C THR A 77 32.31 -0.41 3.21
N LYS A 78 32.69 -1.20 4.22
CA LYS A 78 33.88 -2.07 4.18
C LYS A 78 33.65 -3.28 3.28
N ILE A 79 32.44 -3.84 3.31
CA ILE A 79 32.00 -4.94 2.43
C ILE A 79 31.98 -4.46 0.98
N LEU A 80 31.39 -3.29 0.70
CA LEU A 80 31.32 -2.71 -0.62
C LEU A 80 32.71 -2.47 -1.22
N ARG A 81 33.63 -1.94 -0.41
CA ARG A 81 35.02 -1.73 -0.84
C ARG A 81 35.77 -3.04 -1.10
N PHE A 82 35.37 -4.13 -0.44
CA PHE A 82 35.97 -5.45 -0.61
C PHE A 82 35.41 -6.18 -1.84
N THR A 83 34.11 -6.12 -2.10
CA THR A 83 33.48 -6.69 -3.30
C THR A 83 34.05 -6.05 -4.57
N SER A 84 34.23 -4.73 -4.58
CA SER A 84 34.90 -4.02 -5.68
C SER A 84 36.34 -4.49 -5.89
N LYS A 85 37.09 -4.74 -4.80
CA LYS A 85 38.48 -5.23 -4.89
C LYS A 85 38.59 -6.69 -5.30
N ALA A 86 37.60 -7.51 -4.98
CA ALA A 86 37.58 -8.95 -5.27
C ALA A 86 37.08 -9.28 -6.68
N GLY A 87 36.80 -8.28 -7.52
CA GLY A 87 36.31 -8.49 -8.89
C GLY A 87 34.91 -9.10 -8.95
N LEU A 88 34.13 -9.04 -7.86
CA LEU A 88 32.70 -9.40 -7.91
C LEU A 88 31.98 -8.31 -8.72
N THR A 89 31.67 -8.62 -9.98
CA THR A 89 31.06 -7.70 -10.95
C THR A 89 29.66 -7.22 -10.58
N LYS A 90 28.94 -7.95 -9.71
CA LYS A 90 27.63 -7.52 -9.20
C LYS A 90 27.74 -7.17 -7.72
N ASP A 91 27.51 -5.89 -7.41
CA ASP A 91 27.39 -5.38 -6.04
C ASP A 91 26.26 -6.13 -5.32
N ILE A 92 26.56 -6.71 -4.17
CA ILE A 92 25.59 -7.45 -3.37
C ILE A 92 24.42 -6.59 -2.96
N THR A 93 24.66 -5.32 -2.63
CA THR A 93 23.60 -4.35 -2.33
C THR A 93 22.70 -4.21 -3.55
N ARG A 94 23.25 -4.15 -4.77
CA ARG A 94 22.42 -4.12 -5.99
C ARG A 94 21.55 -5.37 -6.12
N SER A 95 22.09 -6.57 -5.88
CA SER A 95 21.31 -7.80 -5.88
C SER A 95 20.16 -7.79 -4.86
N LEU A 96 20.38 -7.30 -3.64
CA LEU A 96 19.30 -7.21 -2.64
C LEU A 96 18.18 -6.26 -3.08
N ASN A 97 18.54 -5.13 -3.69
CA ASN A 97 17.58 -4.14 -4.18
C ASN A 97 16.83 -4.65 -5.43
N ASP A 98 17.51 -5.38 -6.33
CA ASP A 98 16.86 -6.05 -7.46
C ASP A 98 15.84 -7.09 -6.96
N ALA A 99 16.17 -7.84 -5.90
CA ALA A 99 15.24 -8.81 -5.30
C ALA A 99 14.01 -8.12 -4.67
N ALA A 100 14.21 -7.00 -3.96
CA ALA A 100 13.12 -6.22 -3.40
C ALA A 100 12.18 -5.66 -4.49
N GLY A 101 12.72 -5.16 -5.60
CA GLY A 101 11.93 -4.68 -6.74
C GLY A 101 11.09 -5.80 -7.39
N LYS A 102 11.69 -6.97 -7.60
CA LYS A 102 10.97 -8.16 -8.09
C LYS A 102 9.84 -8.58 -7.15
N ALA A 103 10.11 -8.61 -5.84
CA ALA A 103 9.09 -8.95 -4.85
C ALA A 103 7.96 -7.90 -4.82
N ALA A 104 8.28 -6.60 -4.96
CA ALA A 104 7.27 -5.54 -5.04
C ALA A 104 6.35 -5.69 -6.27
N LEU A 105 6.88 -6.13 -7.41
CA LEU A 105 6.08 -6.43 -8.60
C LEU A 105 5.00 -7.50 -8.31
N GLU A 106 5.41 -8.60 -7.67
CA GLU A 106 4.52 -9.73 -7.35
C GLU A 106 3.60 -9.44 -6.14
N ALA A 107 3.91 -8.44 -5.31
CA ALA A 107 3.16 -8.13 -4.09
C ALA A 107 1.85 -7.36 -4.30
N LYS A 108 1.60 -6.78 -5.48
CA LYS A 108 0.38 -6.01 -5.78
C LYS A 108 -0.94 -6.69 -5.39
N PRO A 109 -1.24 -7.92 -5.82
CA PRO A 109 -2.49 -8.59 -5.44
C PRO A 109 -2.61 -8.81 -3.92
N ILE A 110 -1.48 -8.99 -3.22
CA ILE A 110 -1.45 -9.17 -1.76
C ILE A 110 -1.87 -7.87 -1.07
N PHE A 111 -1.30 -6.73 -1.49
CA PHE A 111 -1.68 -5.43 -0.95
C PHE A 111 -3.13 -5.05 -1.26
N ARG A 112 -3.60 -5.32 -2.49
CA ARG A 112 -5.00 -5.09 -2.87
C ARG A 112 -5.95 -5.89 -1.98
N SER A 113 -5.70 -7.18 -1.82
CA SER A 113 -6.49 -8.03 -0.92
C SER A 113 -6.50 -7.53 0.53
N ALA A 114 -5.35 -7.09 1.05
CA ALA A 114 -5.27 -6.54 2.41
C ALA A 114 -6.08 -5.23 2.55
N ILE A 115 -6.00 -4.33 1.57
CA ILE A 115 -6.73 -3.05 1.56
C ILE A 115 -8.24 -3.28 1.44
N ASP A 116 -8.65 -4.19 0.56
CA ASP A 116 -10.06 -4.54 0.37
C ASP A 116 -10.65 -5.16 1.65
N GLY A 117 -9.86 -5.97 2.35
CA GLY A 117 -10.21 -6.59 3.63
C GLY A 117 -10.27 -5.64 4.84
N LEU A 118 -9.79 -4.39 4.73
CA LEU A 118 -9.81 -3.47 5.86
C LEU A 118 -11.25 -3.19 6.34
N THR A 119 -11.55 -3.44 7.61
CA THR A 119 -12.77 -2.95 8.21
C THR A 119 -12.53 -1.49 8.63
N LEU A 120 -13.07 -0.54 7.85
CA LEU A 120 -13.01 0.89 8.17
C LEU A 120 -14.06 1.24 9.23
N GLN A 121 -14.05 0.52 10.35
CA GLN A 121 -14.96 0.72 11.47
C GLN A 121 -14.81 2.13 12.06
N ASP A 122 -13.62 2.72 11.96
CA ASP A 122 -13.34 4.12 12.32
C ASP A 122 -12.83 4.91 11.11
N GLY A 123 -13.63 4.98 10.05
CA GLY A 123 -13.34 5.80 8.86
C GLY A 123 -12.94 7.26 9.17
N VAL A 124 -13.34 7.77 10.34
CA VAL A 124 -12.97 9.10 10.83
C VAL A 124 -11.48 9.20 11.18
N GLY A 125 -10.89 8.19 11.83
CA GLY A 125 -9.49 8.23 12.29
C GLY A 125 -8.47 8.29 11.14
N ILE A 126 -8.73 7.55 10.06
CA ILE A 126 -7.88 7.52 8.85
C ILE A 126 -7.91 8.84 8.08
N VAL A 127 -9.03 9.57 8.16
CA VAL A 127 -9.17 10.89 7.56
C VAL A 127 -8.46 11.94 8.42
N THR A 128 -8.50 11.83 9.74
CA THR A 128 -7.92 12.80 10.69
C THR A 128 -6.41 12.64 10.95
N ASP A 129 -5.83 11.44 10.78
CA ASP A 129 -4.39 11.16 11.01
C ASP A 129 -3.44 11.78 9.95
N GLY A 130 -3.90 12.81 9.24
CA GLY A 130 -3.12 13.59 8.29
C GLY A 130 -2.96 12.91 6.93
N ASN A 131 -1.86 13.23 6.25
CA ASN A 131 -1.67 12.90 4.83
C ASN A 131 -1.35 11.43 4.53
N THR A 132 -1.08 10.61 5.55
CA THR A 132 -0.69 9.19 5.42
C THR A 132 -1.50 8.28 6.33
N GLY A 133 -2.70 8.72 6.75
CA GLY A 133 -3.52 7.99 7.72
C GLY A 133 -3.88 6.58 7.24
N GLY A 134 -4.19 6.40 5.95
CA GLY A 134 -4.55 5.09 5.39
C GLY A 134 -3.35 4.14 5.37
N THR A 135 -2.19 4.65 4.98
CA THR A 135 -0.92 3.91 4.98
C THR A 135 -0.56 3.46 6.39
N ASN A 136 -0.65 4.35 7.37
CA ASN A 136 -0.33 4.04 8.77
C ASN A 136 -1.30 3.00 9.35
N TYR A 137 -2.58 3.11 9.02
CA TYR A 137 -3.58 2.13 9.42
C TYR A 137 -3.29 0.75 8.82
N LEU A 138 -3.10 0.67 7.49
CA LEU A 138 -2.77 -0.58 6.80
C LEU A 138 -1.50 -1.22 7.36
N ARG A 139 -0.45 -0.41 7.62
CA ARG A 139 0.79 -0.89 8.22
C ARG A 139 0.54 -1.49 9.61
N ARG A 140 -0.28 -0.85 10.44
CA ARG A 140 -0.59 -1.32 11.80
C ARG A 140 -1.46 -2.57 11.81
N THR A 141 -2.47 -2.66 10.94
CA THR A 141 -3.47 -3.74 10.97
C THR A 141 -3.07 -4.95 10.15
N SER A 142 -2.29 -4.75 9.09
CA SER A 142 -2.00 -5.79 8.09
C SER A 142 -0.50 -5.95 7.80
N GLY A 143 0.37 -5.12 8.37
CA GLY A 143 1.80 -5.13 8.08
C GLY A 143 2.48 -6.48 8.40
N GLU A 144 2.12 -7.11 9.52
CA GLU A 144 2.65 -8.43 9.88
C GLU A 144 2.23 -9.51 8.88
N GLU A 145 0.94 -9.60 8.58
CA GLU A 145 0.40 -10.55 7.60
C GLU A 145 0.98 -10.31 6.19
N LEU A 146 1.11 -9.05 5.79
CA LEU A 146 1.77 -8.66 4.54
C LEU A 146 3.23 -9.15 4.51
N GLY A 147 3.96 -8.98 5.61
CA GLY A 147 5.32 -9.49 5.74
C GLY A 147 5.40 -11.00 5.53
N LEU A 148 4.51 -11.76 6.17
CA LEU A 148 4.45 -13.22 6.01
C LEU A 148 4.15 -13.63 4.56
N LYS A 149 3.22 -12.94 3.89
CA LYS A 149 2.83 -13.24 2.50
C LYS A 149 3.89 -12.81 1.47
N ILE A 150 4.63 -11.73 1.74
CA ILE A 150 5.68 -11.21 0.85
C ILE A 150 7.01 -11.95 1.01
N ARG A 151 7.29 -12.49 2.20
CA ARG A 151 8.51 -13.25 2.48
C ARG A 151 8.85 -14.32 1.42
N PRO A 152 7.94 -15.23 1.00
CA PRO A 152 8.26 -16.21 -0.04
C PRO A 152 8.58 -15.59 -1.40
N LEU A 153 8.01 -14.43 -1.73
CA LEU A 153 8.33 -13.70 -2.97
C LEU A 153 9.76 -13.15 -2.91
N VAL A 154 10.17 -12.63 -1.75
CA VAL A 154 11.53 -12.15 -1.50
C VAL A 154 12.53 -13.31 -1.54
N GLU A 155 12.21 -14.44 -0.92
CA GLU A 155 13.05 -15.63 -0.93
C GLU A 155 13.33 -16.13 -2.35
N LYS A 156 12.28 -16.26 -3.15
CA LYS A 156 12.38 -16.60 -4.58
C LYS A 156 13.25 -15.60 -5.33
N ALA A 157 12.98 -14.30 -5.17
CA ALA A 157 13.72 -13.25 -5.86
C ALA A 157 15.21 -13.21 -5.48
N LEU A 158 15.55 -13.40 -4.20
CA LEU A 158 16.93 -13.50 -3.71
C LEU A 158 17.66 -14.71 -4.32
N GLY A 159 16.96 -15.83 -4.48
CA GLY A 159 17.47 -17.00 -5.18
C GLY A 159 17.77 -16.73 -6.66
N GLU A 160 16.83 -16.12 -7.37
CA GLU A 160 16.96 -15.80 -8.80
C GLU A 160 18.12 -14.84 -9.10
N VAL A 161 18.29 -13.79 -8.29
CA VAL A 161 19.38 -12.82 -8.47
C VAL A 161 20.72 -13.32 -7.92
N GLY A 162 20.74 -14.53 -7.36
CA GLY A 162 21.92 -15.17 -6.80
C GLY A 162 22.46 -14.52 -5.52
N ALA A 163 21.64 -13.77 -4.79
CA ALA A 163 22.07 -13.06 -3.58
C ALA A 163 22.61 -14.01 -2.52
N TYR A 164 21.98 -15.17 -2.29
CA TYR A 164 22.46 -16.17 -1.33
C TYR A 164 23.89 -16.63 -1.64
N ARG A 165 24.18 -16.93 -2.92
CA ARG A 165 25.53 -17.35 -3.34
C ARG A 165 26.56 -16.23 -3.15
N GLN A 166 26.15 -14.96 -3.30
CA GLN A 166 27.04 -13.82 -3.06
C GLN A 166 27.34 -13.64 -1.57
N VAL A 167 26.32 -13.73 -0.70
CA VAL A 167 26.50 -13.66 0.76
C VAL A 167 27.36 -14.83 1.26
N GLU A 168 27.11 -16.05 0.78
CA GLU A 168 27.88 -17.23 1.16
C GLU A 168 29.37 -17.08 0.80
N LYS A 169 29.67 -16.64 -0.44
CA LYS A 169 31.06 -16.35 -0.85
C LYS A 169 31.70 -15.28 0.03
N LEU A 170 30.97 -14.22 0.39
CA LEU A 170 31.48 -13.19 1.30
C LEU A 170 31.75 -13.75 2.70
N GLY A 171 30.85 -14.58 3.24
CA GLY A 171 31.01 -15.22 4.54
C GLY A 171 32.16 -16.24 4.60
N SER A 172 32.46 -16.92 3.50
CA SER A 172 33.61 -17.82 3.40
C SER A 172 34.95 -17.08 3.29
N ILE A 173 34.94 -15.89 2.65
CA ILE A 173 36.15 -15.07 2.46
C ILE A 173 36.41 -14.15 3.66
N SER A 174 35.39 -13.85 4.45
CA SER A 174 35.49 -12.92 5.58
C SER A 174 34.90 -13.54 6.85
N SER A 175 35.61 -13.41 7.96
CA SER A 175 35.15 -13.78 9.30
C SER A 175 33.96 -12.94 9.82
N LEU A 176 33.13 -12.40 8.92
CA LEU A 176 31.99 -11.52 9.18
C LEU A 176 30.90 -12.17 10.02
N ALA A 177 30.69 -13.49 9.88
CA ALA A 177 29.76 -14.24 10.74
C ALA A 177 30.12 -14.13 12.23
N ARG A 178 31.41 -13.92 12.56
CA ARG A 178 31.91 -13.80 13.95
C ARG A 178 31.93 -12.36 14.48
N LEU A 179 31.60 -11.36 13.65
CA LEU A 179 31.98 -9.97 13.93
C LEU A 179 30.83 -9.06 14.37
N GLY A 180 29.58 -9.50 14.61
CA GLY A 180 28.61 -8.54 15.19
C GLY A 180 27.13 -8.87 15.22
N GLY A 181 26.72 -10.13 15.39
CA GLY A 181 25.33 -10.47 15.71
C GLY A 181 24.30 -10.23 14.59
N ALA A 182 24.75 -10.01 13.34
CA ALA A 182 23.86 -9.95 12.19
C ALA A 182 23.67 -11.37 11.62
N ASP A 183 22.42 -11.80 11.48
CA ASP A 183 22.10 -13.08 10.86
C ASP A 183 22.22 -12.96 9.34
N ILE A 184 23.31 -13.50 8.81
CA ILE A 184 23.61 -13.59 7.37
C ILE A 184 23.32 -14.99 6.81
N SER A 185 22.62 -15.84 7.57
CA SER A 185 22.06 -17.08 7.05
C SER A 185 21.08 -16.79 5.91
N ARG A 186 20.67 -17.85 5.20
CA ARG A 186 19.64 -17.72 4.16
C ARG A 186 18.36 -17.14 4.75
N GLU A 187 17.95 -17.61 5.92
CA GLU A 187 16.77 -17.20 6.64
C GLU A 187 16.90 -15.75 7.11
N GLY A 188 17.98 -15.40 7.82
CA GLY A 188 18.20 -14.05 8.32
C GLY A 188 18.34 -12.99 7.22
N LEU A 189 18.98 -13.33 6.10
CA LEU A 189 19.04 -12.46 4.93
C LEU A 189 17.64 -12.24 4.34
N THR A 190 16.86 -13.31 4.20
CA THR A 190 15.49 -13.25 3.68
C THR A 190 14.65 -12.34 4.56
N ASP A 191 14.64 -12.57 5.87
CA ASP A 191 13.85 -11.81 6.83
C ASP A 191 14.25 -10.32 6.83
N SER A 192 15.56 -10.04 6.79
CA SER A 192 16.07 -8.67 6.73
C SER A 192 15.64 -7.94 5.46
N VAL A 193 15.74 -8.59 4.30
CA VAL A 193 15.33 -8.02 3.01
C VAL A 193 13.82 -7.85 2.96
N THR A 194 13.04 -8.83 3.45
CA THR A 194 11.57 -8.73 3.52
C THR A 194 11.14 -7.55 4.36
N LYS A 195 11.72 -7.37 5.55
CA LYS A 195 11.41 -6.24 6.42
C LYS A 195 11.73 -4.90 5.75
N GLN A 196 12.94 -4.75 5.22
CA GLN A 196 13.37 -3.51 4.55
C GLN A 196 12.54 -3.21 3.29
N ALA A 197 12.24 -4.23 2.48
CA ALA A 197 11.39 -4.06 1.30
C ALA A 197 9.97 -3.63 1.68
N LEU A 198 9.38 -4.27 2.69
CA LEU A 198 8.06 -3.91 3.20
C LEU A 198 8.03 -2.47 3.75
N ASP A 199 9.04 -2.10 4.53
CA ASP A 199 9.19 -0.73 5.04
C ASP A 199 9.32 0.28 3.90
N GLY A 200 10.09 -0.04 2.87
CA GLY A 200 10.25 0.78 1.67
C GLY A 200 8.96 0.93 0.87
N ILE A 201 8.20 -0.16 0.71
CA ILE A 201 6.89 -0.15 0.06
C ILE A 201 5.96 0.80 0.81
N PHE A 202 5.74 0.60 2.11
CA PHE A 202 4.87 1.49 2.89
C PHE A 202 5.34 2.95 2.88
N THR A 203 6.65 3.21 2.83
CA THR A 203 7.19 4.57 2.65
C THR A 203 6.69 5.20 1.35
N TYR A 204 6.73 4.46 0.24
CA TYR A 204 6.20 4.95 -1.04
C TYR A 204 4.67 5.05 -1.05
N ILE A 205 3.94 4.11 -0.42
CA ILE A 205 2.47 4.20 -0.31
C ILE A 205 2.09 5.50 0.39
N GLY A 206 2.76 5.84 1.50
CA GLY A 206 2.52 7.09 2.22
C GLY A 206 2.80 8.34 1.36
N ARG A 207 3.88 8.32 0.57
CA ARG A 207 4.19 9.41 -0.38
C ARG A 207 3.10 9.54 -1.45
N GLU A 208 2.64 8.43 -2.03
CA GLU A 208 1.55 8.45 -3.01
C GLU A 208 0.24 8.90 -2.39
N GLU A 209 -0.12 8.41 -1.21
CA GLU A 209 -1.32 8.83 -0.47
C GLU A 209 -1.33 10.34 -0.24
N GLN A 210 -0.20 10.88 0.23
CA GLN A 210 -0.04 12.33 0.40
C GLN A 210 -0.21 13.08 -0.93
N ASN A 211 0.36 12.55 -2.03
CA ASN A 211 0.24 13.16 -3.35
C ASN A 211 -1.21 13.18 -3.86
N PHE A 212 -1.96 12.08 -3.64
CA PHE A 212 -3.38 11.99 -4.00
C PHE A 212 -4.23 12.96 -3.17
N ARG A 213 -3.97 13.08 -1.86
CA ARG A 213 -4.68 14.03 -0.99
C ARG A 213 -4.44 15.49 -1.38
N LYS A 214 -3.23 15.85 -1.85
CA LYS A 214 -2.90 17.21 -2.31
C LYS A 214 -3.52 17.57 -3.66
N ASN A 215 -3.75 16.62 -4.55
CA ASN A 215 -4.20 16.87 -5.93
C ASN A 215 -5.34 15.92 -6.40
N PRO A 216 -6.51 15.90 -5.75
CA PRO A 216 -7.57 14.94 -6.07
C PRO A 216 -8.11 15.09 -7.51
N LEU A 217 -8.24 16.33 -8.01
CA LEU A 217 -8.85 16.63 -9.31
C LEU A 217 -7.98 16.27 -10.52
N SER A 218 -6.65 16.43 -10.44
CA SER A 218 -5.77 16.18 -11.59
C SER A 218 -5.53 14.68 -11.85
N LYS A 219 -5.63 13.85 -10.81
CA LYS A 219 -5.47 12.39 -10.88
C LYS A 219 -6.78 11.66 -11.15
N GLY A 220 -7.91 12.17 -10.67
CA GLY A 220 -9.24 11.69 -11.07
C GLY A 220 -9.42 11.77 -12.59
N LYS A 221 -8.97 12.87 -13.21
CA LYS A 221 -9.01 13.03 -14.67
C LYS A 221 -8.12 12.00 -15.40
N LYS A 222 -6.90 11.73 -14.91
CA LYS A 222 -6.03 10.68 -15.48
C LYS A 222 -6.60 9.27 -15.35
N LEU A 223 -7.42 9.02 -14.33
CA LEU A 223 -8.10 7.74 -14.18
C LEU A 223 -9.25 7.63 -15.21
N LEU A 224 -10.07 8.68 -15.34
CA LEU A 224 -11.16 8.75 -16.32
C LEU A 224 -10.62 8.64 -17.77
N ASP A 225 -9.54 9.35 -18.11
CA ASP A 225 -8.90 9.30 -19.43
C ASP A 225 -8.27 7.91 -19.75
N LYS A 226 -8.25 6.95 -18.81
CA LYS A 226 -7.69 5.58 -19.00
C LYS A 226 -8.78 4.51 -19.13
N ILE A 227 -10.02 4.82 -18.75
CA ILE A 227 -11.19 3.92 -18.82
C ILE A 227 -12.16 4.32 -19.94
N PHE A 228 -12.08 5.57 -20.41
CA PHE A 228 -12.85 6.14 -21.52
C PHE A 228 -11.90 6.56 -22.63
#